data_AF-A0A840PR90-F1
#
_entry.id   AF-A0A840PR90-F1
#
_cell.length_a   1.000
_cell.length_b   1.000
_cell.length_c   1.000
_cell.angle_alpha   90.00
_cell.angle_beta   90.00
_cell.angle_gamma   90.00
#
_symmetry.space_group_name_H-M   'P 1'
#
loop_
_entity.id
_entity.type
_entity.pdbx_description
1 polymer ?
#
loop_
_entity_poly.entity_id
_entity_poly.type
_entity_poly.pdbx_seq_one_letter_code
_entity_poly.pdbx_strand_id
1 'polypeptide(L)'
;MYILQESLFSFEELQILESKEKLPIFFSALDLRPYAKQLKSSSPQGAEGHSKEGILRALIAAPLEGIDTFTSLHNRLKNDLRFRYQCGLDISRPAPSISTLSRVFSTLTKTGLVKRIFQDLVQLAQEEGVIDGKHQAIDSAAIDAYEKKQPKKRSEQTGNANWGAKFDSFGNKITWFGYKMHLSVDTKSELPMAIEVTPAHINDGDVAPQLIAQVKSCTNSKIDFLIMDGGYDQLKNYESAKNIGAQAIIPLNLRNEKEPPEGIASNGTPRCSMGYEMTYWGANKDQLKFRCPHATGKVDCPLGMAACSSSNYGMVVKINVNKDLRRYSNPHRDSKRWKELYNERTSVERCNSRMKSYLTANSLHVWGIDKVKTHIYLNAIVLLVSALAMAKESKKQQTA
;
A
#
# COMPACT_ATOMS: atom_id res chain seq x y z
N MET A 1 49.58 -1.35 25.06
CA MET A 1 49.26 0.07 25.22
C MET A 1 48.02 0.34 24.39
N TYR A 2 46.87 0.62 25.02
CA TYR A 2 45.61 0.90 24.33
C TYR A 2 45.58 2.41 24.05
N ILE A 3 46.04 2.81 22.86
CA ILE A 3 46.08 4.22 22.45
C ILE A 3 44.71 4.56 21.88
N LEU A 4 43.92 5.32 22.64
CA LEU A 4 42.73 5.97 22.12
C LEU A 4 43.18 7.21 21.34
N GLN A 5 42.64 7.40 20.14
CA GLN A 5 42.87 8.60 19.36
C GLN A 5 42.33 9.81 20.15
N GLU A 6 43.20 10.79 20.40
CA GLU A 6 42.78 12.04 21.03
C GLU A 6 41.82 12.78 20.10
N SER A 7 40.64 13.10 20.63
CA SER A 7 39.62 13.83 19.89
C SER A 7 39.91 15.33 19.97
N LEU A 8 39.87 16.02 18.82
CA LEU A 8 39.99 17.48 18.73
C LEU A 8 38.79 18.22 19.33
N PHE A 9 37.67 17.52 19.50
CA PHE A 9 36.41 18.05 20.03
C PHE A 9 35.98 17.24 21.26
N SER A 10 35.27 17.87 22.17
CA SER A 10 34.66 17.16 23.30
C SER A 10 33.60 16.17 22.80
N PHE A 11 33.28 15.15 23.60
CA PHE A 11 32.20 14.20 23.25
C PHE A 11 30.85 14.91 23.05
N GLU A 12 30.60 15.97 23.81
CA GLU A 12 29.39 16.80 23.70
C GLU A 12 29.39 17.63 22.40
N GLU A 13 30.53 18.20 22.01
CA GLU A 13 30.69 18.93 20.74
C GLU A 13 30.52 18.00 19.53
N LEU A 14 31.09 16.79 19.58
CA LEU A 14 30.88 15.77 18.55
C LEU A 14 29.41 15.33 18.48
N GLN A 15 28.71 15.19 19.61
CA GLN A 15 27.28 14.87 19.60
C GLN A 15 26.43 15.96 18.95
N ILE A 16 26.79 17.23 19.16
CA ILE A 16 26.13 18.39 18.56
C ILE A 16 26.44 18.45 17.04
N LEU A 17 27.69 18.20 16.65
CA LEU A 17 28.13 18.21 15.25
C LEU A 17 27.58 17.04 14.43
N GLU A 18 27.40 15.87 15.05
CA GLU A 18 26.91 14.64 14.39
C GLU A 18 25.38 14.63 14.23
N SER A 19 24.64 15.47 14.98
CA SER A 19 23.18 15.36 15.06
C SER A 19 22.44 15.87 13.82
N LYS A 20 22.27 15.00 12.83
CA LYS A 20 20.98 14.96 12.11
C LYS A 20 19.97 14.35 13.08
N GLU A 21 19.18 15.16 13.77
CA GLU A 21 18.15 14.75 14.74
C GLU A 21 16.98 13.99 14.08
N LYS A 22 17.24 12.83 13.47
CA LYS A 22 16.23 12.07 12.71
C LYS A 22 15.05 11.66 13.58
N LEU A 23 15.30 11.07 14.76
CA LEU A 23 14.23 10.57 15.65
C LEU A 23 13.41 11.70 16.31
N PRO A 24 14.01 12.79 16.84
CA PRO A 24 13.25 13.94 17.31
C PRO A 24 12.35 14.56 16.23
N ILE A 25 12.88 14.79 15.02
CA ILE A 25 12.08 15.30 13.88
C ILE A 25 10.96 14.33 13.54
N PHE A 26 11.26 13.03 13.46
CA PHE A 26 10.28 11.98 13.18
C PHE A 26 9.15 11.95 14.23
N PHE A 27 9.47 11.90 15.53
CA PHE A 27 8.45 11.87 16.58
C PHE A 27 7.75 13.22 16.81
N SER A 28 8.31 14.35 16.36
CA SER A 28 7.60 15.63 16.38
C SER A 28 6.37 15.64 15.46
N ALA A 29 6.35 14.77 14.44
CA ALA A 29 5.24 14.62 13.53
C ALA A 29 4.12 13.71 14.07
N LEU A 30 4.34 12.98 15.18
CA LEU A 30 3.45 11.94 15.69
C LEU A 30 3.16 12.12 17.19
N ASP A 31 1.91 12.46 17.53
CA ASP A 31 1.47 12.46 18.93
C ASP A 31 1.00 11.07 19.38
N LEU A 32 1.81 10.40 20.20
CA LEU A 32 1.50 9.07 20.71
C LEU A 32 0.72 9.06 22.03
N ARG A 33 0.52 10.22 22.67
CA ARG A 33 -0.10 10.31 24.00
C ARG A 33 -1.52 9.71 24.06
N PRO A 34 -2.42 9.93 23.07
CA PRO A 34 -3.76 9.35 23.07
C PRO A 34 -3.76 7.82 23.01
N TYR A 35 -2.81 7.23 22.29
CA TYR A 35 -2.69 5.78 22.13
C TYR A 35 -2.00 5.14 23.33
N ALA A 36 -0.95 5.78 23.86
CA ALA A 36 -0.22 5.28 25.02
C ALA A 36 -1.10 5.16 26.27
N LYS A 37 -2.12 6.02 26.42
CA LYS A 37 -3.12 5.92 27.50
C LYS A 37 -3.87 4.59 27.49
N GLN A 38 -4.16 4.03 26.32
CA GLN A 38 -4.86 2.75 26.16
C GLN A 38 -3.99 1.54 26.49
N LEU A 39 -2.67 1.73 26.62
CA LEU A 39 -1.70 0.70 26.99
C LEU A 39 -1.42 0.65 28.49
N LYS A 40 -1.94 1.59 29.27
CA LYS A 40 -1.78 1.59 30.73
C LYS A 40 -2.62 0.49 31.35
N SER A 41 -2.03 -0.26 32.28
CA SER A 41 -2.79 -1.21 33.09
C SER A 41 -3.73 -0.47 34.02
N SER A 42 -4.95 -0.98 34.17
CA SER A 42 -5.95 -0.48 35.11
C SER A 42 -5.69 -0.89 36.56
N SER A 43 -4.79 -1.85 36.80
CA SER A 43 -4.42 -2.27 38.16
C SER A 43 -3.42 -1.29 38.79
N PRO A 44 -3.68 -0.76 40.01
CA PRO A 44 -2.75 0.08 40.75
C PRO A 44 -1.65 -0.72 41.46
N GLN A 45 -1.66 -2.05 41.36
CA GLN A 45 -0.71 -2.93 42.05
C GLN A 45 0.50 -3.27 41.16
N GLY A 46 1.70 -3.10 41.71
CA GLY A 46 2.97 -3.49 41.10
C GLY A 46 4.01 -2.36 41.08
N ALA A 47 5.26 -2.72 40.77
CA ALA A 47 6.32 -1.74 40.56
C ALA A 47 6.00 -0.84 39.35
N GLU A 48 6.40 0.42 39.41
CA GLU A 48 6.25 1.35 38.29
C GLU A 48 6.93 0.81 37.03
N GLY A 49 6.13 0.42 36.04
CA GLY A 49 6.62 -0.06 34.77
C GLY A 49 7.26 1.04 33.91
N HIS A 50 8.00 0.64 32.88
CA HIS A 50 8.51 1.56 31.87
C HIS A 50 7.37 2.33 31.17
N SER A 51 7.69 3.55 30.72
CA SER A 51 6.78 4.37 29.90
C SER A 51 6.26 3.57 28.69
N LYS A 52 4.94 3.39 28.63
CA LYS A 52 4.28 2.71 27.50
C LYS A 52 4.40 3.51 26.21
N GLU A 53 4.35 4.84 26.32
CA GLU A 53 4.63 5.72 25.20
C GLU A 53 6.06 5.52 24.69
N GLY A 54 7.03 5.41 25.61
CA GLY A 54 8.41 5.22 25.20
C GLY A 54 8.71 3.85 24.59
N ILE A 55 8.04 2.80 25.07
CA ILE A 55 8.08 1.48 24.42
C ILE A 55 7.42 1.55 23.03
N LEU A 56 6.30 2.26 22.88
CA LEU A 56 5.63 2.42 21.58
C LEU A 56 6.52 3.18 20.59
N ARG A 57 7.20 4.25 21.03
CA ARG A 57 8.23 4.94 20.24
C ARG A 57 9.34 3.99 19.82
N ALA A 58 9.88 3.19 20.76
CA ALA A 58 10.92 2.21 20.44
C ALA A 58 10.47 1.17 19.40
N LEU A 59 9.22 0.69 19.48
CA LEU A 59 8.66 -0.26 18.51
C LEU A 59 8.43 0.36 17.12
N ILE A 60 8.11 1.66 17.03
CA ILE A 60 7.97 2.38 15.75
C ILE A 60 9.35 2.76 15.18
N ALA A 61 10.30 3.14 16.03
CA ALA A 61 11.67 3.45 15.62
C ALA A 61 12.43 2.21 15.14
N ALA A 62 12.08 1.01 15.63
CA ALA A 62 12.76 -0.23 15.27
C ALA A 62 12.78 -0.48 13.74
N PRO A 63 11.65 -0.50 13.00
CA PRO A 63 11.68 -0.61 11.54
C PRO A 63 12.47 0.50 10.84
N LEU A 64 12.44 1.73 11.36
CA LEU A 64 13.17 2.88 10.79
C LEU A 64 14.70 2.69 10.88
N GLU A 65 15.18 2.06 11.95
CA GLU A 65 16.59 1.73 12.18
C GLU A 65 16.98 0.34 11.64
N GLY A 66 16.09 -0.34 10.91
CA GLY A 66 16.32 -1.69 10.38
C GLY A 66 16.36 -2.80 11.45
N ILE A 67 15.81 -2.53 12.65
CA ILE A 67 15.76 -3.49 13.76
C ILE A 67 14.50 -4.36 13.63
N ASP A 68 14.69 -5.66 13.50
CA ASP A 68 13.65 -6.65 13.18
C ASP A 68 13.35 -7.66 14.31
N THR A 69 14.16 -7.68 15.39
CA THR A 69 13.96 -8.54 16.56
C THR A 69 13.86 -7.76 17.87
N PHE A 70 13.10 -8.29 18.83
CA PHE A 70 13.04 -7.73 20.18
C PHE A 70 14.40 -7.79 20.90
N THR A 71 15.25 -8.77 20.59
CA THR A 71 16.61 -8.88 21.15
C THR A 71 17.49 -7.75 20.66
N SER A 72 17.51 -7.49 19.35
CA SER A 72 18.25 -6.36 18.77
C SER A 72 17.73 -5.02 19.29
N LEU A 73 16.40 -4.86 19.43
CA LEU A 73 15.81 -3.65 20.01
C LEU A 73 16.22 -3.46 21.49
N HIS A 74 16.19 -4.53 22.29
CA HIS A 74 16.67 -4.48 23.67
C HIS A 74 18.15 -4.10 23.74
N ASN A 75 18.99 -4.71 22.91
CA ASN A 75 20.42 -4.40 22.86
C ASN A 75 20.67 -2.95 22.43
N ARG A 76 19.91 -2.44 21.46
CA ARG A 76 19.96 -1.03 21.05
C ARG A 76 19.60 -0.10 22.20
N LEU A 77 18.49 -0.37 22.90
CA LEU A 77 18.05 0.42 24.06
C LEU A 77 19.03 0.33 25.24
N LYS A 78 19.71 -0.80 25.43
CA LYS A 78 20.66 -1.03 26.51
C LYS A 78 21.99 -0.32 26.26
N ASN A 79 22.51 -0.39 25.03
CA ASN A 79 23.85 0.07 24.70
C ASN A 79 23.89 1.52 24.19
N ASP A 80 22.78 2.02 23.64
CA ASP A 80 22.68 3.41 23.15
C ASP A 80 21.72 4.22 24.04
N LEU A 81 22.33 4.97 24.98
CA LEU A 81 21.62 5.86 25.90
C LEU A 81 20.86 6.97 25.17
N ARG A 82 21.39 7.46 24.04
CA ARG A 82 20.78 8.52 23.23
C ARG A 82 19.53 8.00 22.55
N PHE A 83 19.59 6.84 21.92
CA PHE A 83 18.41 6.19 21.32
C PHE A 83 17.32 5.93 22.35
N ARG A 84 17.69 5.42 23.54
CA ARG A 84 16.76 5.20 24.65
C ARG A 84 16.11 6.50 25.13
N TYR A 85 16.88 7.57 25.28
CA TYR A 85 16.38 8.89 25.66
C TYR A 85 15.45 9.47 24.59
N GLN A 86 15.81 9.38 23.30
CA GLN A 86 14.97 9.85 22.18
C GLN A 86 13.65 9.07 22.09
N CYS A 87 13.64 7.79 22.47
CA CYS A 87 12.41 7.03 22.65
C CYS A 87 11.58 7.50 23.86
N GLY A 88 12.04 8.43 24.70
CA GLY A 88 11.32 8.90 25.88
C GLY A 88 11.32 7.89 27.03
N LEU A 89 12.35 7.05 27.12
CA LEU A 89 12.56 6.12 28.22
C LEU A 89 13.56 6.70 29.24
N ASP A 90 13.24 6.52 30.52
CA ASP A 90 14.08 6.97 31.64
C ASP A 90 15.47 6.32 31.59
N ILE A 91 16.51 7.16 31.61
CA ILE A 91 17.90 6.72 31.54
C ILE A 91 18.44 6.21 32.88
N SER A 92 17.82 6.60 34.00
CA SER A 92 18.21 6.17 35.34
C SER A 92 17.81 4.72 35.64
N ARG A 93 16.82 4.20 34.91
CA ARG A 93 16.33 2.81 35.00
C ARG A 93 17.02 1.92 33.97
N PRO A 94 17.10 0.60 34.18
CA PRO A 94 17.56 -0.33 33.14
C PRO A 94 16.67 -0.27 31.89
N ALA A 95 17.20 -0.65 30.72
CA ALA A 95 16.40 -0.73 29.51
C ALA A 95 15.26 -1.77 29.64
N PRO A 96 14.10 -1.55 28.98
CA PRO A 96 13.00 -2.53 28.98
C PRO A 96 13.49 -3.91 28.53
N SER A 97 13.15 -4.94 29.32
CA SER A 97 13.50 -6.32 28.97
C SER A 97 12.79 -6.79 27.70
N ILE A 98 13.34 -7.80 27.03
CA ILE A 98 12.74 -8.45 25.84
C ILE A 98 11.30 -8.86 26.13
N SER A 99 11.04 -9.46 27.30
CA SER A 99 9.70 -9.85 27.74
C SER A 99 8.74 -8.67 27.87
N THR A 100 9.24 -7.50 28.28
CA THR A 100 8.42 -6.28 28.38
C THR A 100 8.03 -5.76 27.01
N LEU A 101 8.99 -5.71 26.06
CA LEU A 101 8.75 -5.31 24.68
C LEU A 101 7.72 -6.24 24.01
N SER A 102 7.93 -7.56 24.15
CA SER A 102 7.04 -8.59 23.61
C SER A 102 5.61 -8.52 24.17
N ARG A 103 5.46 -8.27 25.48
CA ARG A 103 4.14 -8.09 26.11
C ARG A 103 3.41 -6.87 25.55
N VAL A 104 4.09 -5.73 25.41
CA VAL A 104 3.48 -4.52 24.84
C VAL A 104 3.11 -4.74 23.37
N PHE A 105 3.96 -5.39 22.59
CA PHE A 105 3.64 -5.76 21.21
C PHE A 105 2.40 -6.68 21.13
N SER A 106 2.29 -7.66 22.03
CA SER A 106 1.12 -8.54 22.13
C SER A 106 -0.14 -7.75 22.49
N THR A 107 -0.05 -6.77 23.41
CA THR A 107 -1.16 -5.85 23.71
C THR A 107 -1.56 -5.05 22.48
N LEU A 108 -0.61 -4.46 21.75
CA LEU A 108 -0.88 -3.71 20.50
C LEU A 108 -1.58 -4.58 19.45
N THR A 109 -1.18 -5.84 19.35
CA THR A 109 -1.77 -6.82 18.44
C THR A 109 -3.23 -7.07 18.79
N LYS A 110 -3.52 -7.37 20.06
CA LYS A 110 -4.87 -7.70 20.54
C LYS A 110 -5.83 -6.52 20.47
N THR A 111 -5.36 -5.30 20.74
CA THR A 111 -6.21 -4.10 20.73
C THR A 111 -6.38 -3.51 19.34
N GLY A 112 -5.60 -3.94 18.34
CA GLY A 112 -5.60 -3.33 17.01
C GLY A 112 -5.13 -1.88 16.98
N LEU A 113 -4.42 -1.42 18.02
CA LEU A 113 -4.09 0.00 18.21
C LEU A 113 -3.22 0.56 17.09
N VAL A 114 -2.29 -0.23 16.55
CA VAL A 114 -1.43 0.19 15.43
C VAL A 114 -2.22 0.43 14.14
N LYS A 115 -3.32 -0.32 13.91
CA LYS A 115 -4.21 -0.05 12.78
C LYS A 115 -4.87 1.31 12.93
N ARG A 116 -5.31 1.65 14.15
CA ARG A 116 -5.89 2.97 14.45
C ARG A 116 -4.89 4.10 14.25
N ILE A 117 -3.67 3.96 14.78
CA ILE A 117 -2.58 4.94 14.56
C ILE A 117 -2.34 5.14 13.07
N PHE A 118 -2.28 4.05 12.30
CA PHE A 118 -2.13 4.12 10.85
C PHE A 118 -3.28 4.89 10.18
N GLN A 119 -4.54 4.60 10.52
CA GLN A 119 -5.71 5.29 9.95
C GLN A 119 -5.72 6.78 10.28
N ASP A 120 -5.45 7.13 11.54
CA ASP A 120 -5.39 8.53 11.98
C ASP A 120 -4.25 9.29 11.27
N LEU A 121 -3.11 8.63 11.01
CA LEU A 121 -2.01 9.21 10.24
C LEU A 121 -2.32 9.38 8.76
N VAL A 122 -3.04 8.45 8.14
CA VAL A 122 -3.51 8.61 6.75
C VAL A 122 -4.42 9.83 6.67
N GLN A 123 -5.37 9.98 7.59
CA GLN A 123 -6.25 11.15 7.64
C GLN A 123 -5.45 12.45 7.82
N LEU A 124 -4.51 12.49 8.77
CA LEU A 124 -3.64 13.65 8.98
C LEU A 124 -2.82 13.99 7.73
N ALA A 125 -2.29 12.98 7.02
CA ALA A 125 -1.54 13.18 5.78
C ALA A 125 -2.42 13.75 4.66
N GLN A 126 -3.72 13.46 4.64
CA GLN A 126 -4.66 14.08 3.72
C GLN A 126 -4.96 15.53 4.10
N GLU A 127 -5.22 15.79 5.38
CA GLU A 127 -5.47 17.15 5.91
C GLU A 127 -4.29 18.09 5.65
N GLU A 128 -3.06 17.59 5.78
CA GLU A 128 -1.83 18.34 5.52
C GLU A 128 -1.49 18.48 4.02
N GLY A 129 -2.25 17.84 3.13
CA GLY A 129 -2.05 17.85 1.68
C GLY A 129 -0.89 16.98 1.19
N VAL A 130 -0.37 16.09 2.03
CA VAL A 130 0.70 15.14 1.68
C VAL A 130 0.16 14.01 0.79
N ILE A 131 -1.06 13.56 1.06
CA ILE A 131 -1.80 12.57 0.27
C ILE A 131 -3.01 13.26 -0.37
N ASP A 132 -3.16 13.19 -1.69
CA ASP A 132 -4.39 13.69 -2.34
C ASP A 132 -5.48 12.61 -2.43
N GLY A 133 -5.11 11.34 -2.56
CA GLY A 133 -5.99 10.18 -2.49
C GLY A 133 -6.86 9.95 -3.74
N LYS A 134 -6.65 10.72 -4.82
CA LYS A 134 -7.51 10.68 -6.01
C LYS A 134 -7.29 9.42 -6.85
N HIS A 135 -6.03 9.02 -6.97
CA HIS A 135 -5.62 7.87 -7.76
C HIS A 135 -4.90 6.89 -6.82
N GLN A 136 -5.36 5.64 -6.79
CA GLN A 136 -4.78 4.63 -5.92
C GLN A 136 -4.37 3.40 -6.71
N ALA A 137 -3.18 2.88 -6.41
CA ALA A 137 -2.70 1.61 -6.91
C ALA A 137 -2.88 0.54 -5.84
N ILE A 138 -3.47 -0.60 -6.22
CA ILE A 138 -3.67 -1.76 -5.35
C ILE A 138 -2.86 -2.93 -5.88
N ASP A 139 -2.05 -3.52 -5.01
CA ASP A 139 -1.27 -4.71 -5.30
C ASP A 139 -0.94 -5.48 -4.03
N SER A 140 -0.49 -6.73 -4.20
CA SER A 140 -0.02 -7.57 -3.12
C SER A 140 1.46 -7.91 -3.24
N ALA A 141 2.13 -8.13 -2.11
CA ALA A 141 3.49 -8.60 -2.07
C ALA A 141 3.62 -9.80 -1.14
N ALA A 142 4.35 -10.82 -1.60
CA ALA A 142 4.67 -12.01 -0.82
C ALA A 142 5.59 -11.67 0.36
N ILE A 143 5.30 -12.28 1.51
CA ILE A 143 6.13 -12.22 2.73
C ILE A 143 6.35 -13.65 3.23
N ASP A 144 7.60 -14.00 3.51
CA ASP A 144 7.96 -15.31 4.06
C ASP A 144 7.61 -15.41 5.55
N ALA A 145 7.08 -16.56 5.94
CA ALA A 145 6.67 -16.81 7.31
C ALA A 145 7.85 -17.14 8.23
N TYR A 146 7.83 -16.60 9.45
CA TYR A 146 8.67 -17.06 10.56
C TYR A 146 8.01 -18.20 11.34
N GLU A 147 7.62 -19.25 10.62
CA GLU A 147 6.94 -20.42 11.21
C GLU A 147 7.47 -21.71 10.58
N LYS A 148 7.34 -22.82 11.31
CA LYS A 148 7.68 -24.14 10.75
C LYS A 148 6.72 -24.45 9.60
N LYS A 149 7.27 -24.56 8.39
CA LYS A 149 6.52 -24.94 7.17
C LYS A 149 5.67 -26.18 7.43
N GLN A 150 4.37 -26.08 7.16
CA GLN A 150 3.42 -27.19 7.27
C GLN A 150 2.86 -27.57 5.89
N PRO A 151 2.38 -28.80 5.71
CA PRO A 151 1.62 -29.18 4.52
C PRO A 151 0.34 -28.34 4.39
N LYS A 152 -0.07 -28.02 3.15
CA LYS A 152 -1.21 -27.14 2.83
C LYS A 152 -2.49 -27.46 3.61
N LYS A 153 -2.89 -28.74 3.68
CA LYS A 153 -4.11 -29.17 4.40
C LYS A 153 -4.09 -28.81 5.89
N ARG A 154 -2.90 -28.81 6.53
CA ARG A 154 -2.75 -28.50 7.95
C ARG A 154 -2.67 -27.00 8.19
N SER A 155 -1.98 -26.25 7.32
CA SER A 155 -1.90 -24.79 7.43
C SER A 155 -3.26 -24.11 7.24
N GLU A 156 -4.10 -24.61 6.33
CA GLU A 156 -5.46 -24.09 6.10
C GLU A 156 -6.32 -24.08 7.38
N GLN A 157 -6.16 -25.07 8.25
CA GLN A 157 -6.91 -25.18 9.50
C GLN A 157 -6.51 -24.14 10.55
N THR A 158 -5.33 -23.55 10.43
CA THR A 158 -4.80 -22.61 11.44
C THR A 158 -5.15 -21.14 11.17
N GLY A 159 -5.54 -20.80 9.94
CA GLY A 159 -5.74 -19.42 9.51
C GLY A 159 -4.45 -18.57 9.42
N ASN A 160 -3.27 -19.16 9.67
CA ASN A 160 -1.97 -18.49 9.63
C ASN A 160 -1.26 -18.72 8.28
N ALA A 161 0.07 -18.75 8.28
CA ALA A 161 0.90 -18.90 7.09
C ALA A 161 0.51 -20.13 6.26
N ASN A 162 0.47 -19.96 4.94
CA ASN A 162 0.15 -21.04 4.01
C ASN A 162 1.01 -20.96 2.75
N TRP A 163 0.88 -21.93 1.85
CA TRP A 163 1.60 -21.96 0.58
C TRP A 163 0.95 -21.05 -0.46
N GLY A 164 1.74 -20.13 -0.99
CA GLY A 164 1.43 -19.35 -2.19
C GLY A 164 2.23 -19.85 -3.39
N ALA A 165 1.80 -19.49 -4.59
CA ALA A 165 2.52 -19.72 -5.82
C ALA A 165 2.45 -18.49 -6.72
N LYS A 166 3.58 -18.13 -7.33
CA LYS A 166 3.69 -17.06 -8.33
C LYS A 166 4.52 -17.56 -9.49
N PHE A 167 4.31 -16.97 -10.66
CA PHE A 167 5.21 -17.18 -11.79
C PHE A 167 6.27 -16.08 -11.78
N ASP A 168 7.52 -16.45 -12.03
CA ASP A 168 8.57 -15.46 -12.29
C ASP A 168 8.43 -14.89 -13.71
N SER A 169 9.28 -13.91 -14.04
CA SER A 169 9.33 -13.29 -15.36
C SER A 169 9.72 -14.28 -16.48
N PHE A 170 10.28 -15.43 -16.13
CA PHE A 170 10.68 -16.51 -17.05
C PHE A 170 9.60 -17.61 -17.17
N GLY A 171 8.46 -17.46 -16.48
CA GLY A 171 7.37 -18.43 -16.49
C GLY A 171 7.57 -19.63 -15.54
N ASN A 172 8.59 -19.62 -14.69
CA ASN A 172 8.79 -20.65 -13.67
C ASN A 172 7.86 -20.43 -12.48
N LYS A 173 7.27 -21.51 -12.00
CA LYS A 173 6.41 -21.48 -10.80
C LYS A 173 7.28 -21.48 -9.54
N ILE A 174 7.31 -20.35 -8.84
CA ILE A 174 7.93 -20.19 -7.53
C ILE A 174 6.85 -20.33 -6.46
N THR A 175 7.07 -21.21 -5.49
CA THR A 175 6.22 -21.35 -4.31
C THR A 175 6.89 -20.74 -3.08
N TRP A 176 6.09 -20.17 -2.19
CA TRP A 176 6.58 -19.67 -0.89
C TRP A 176 5.59 -20.06 0.21
N PHE A 177 6.09 -20.16 1.43
CA PHE A 177 5.27 -20.41 2.62
C PHE A 177 5.23 -19.13 3.44
N GLY A 178 4.04 -18.55 3.61
CA GLY A 178 3.87 -17.32 4.36
C GLY A 178 2.57 -16.60 4.09
N TYR A 179 2.71 -15.30 3.91
CA TYR A 179 1.64 -14.34 3.84
C TYR A 179 1.72 -13.52 2.55
N LYS A 180 0.68 -12.73 2.32
CA LYS A 180 0.67 -11.61 1.38
C LYS A 180 0.30 -10.35 2.15
N MET A 181 1.05 -9.27 1.96
CA MET A 181 0.58 -7.93 2.30
C MET A 181 -0.08 -7.32 1.08
N HIS A 182 -1.32 -6.88 1.24
CA HIS A 182 -2.08 -6.18 0.21
C HIS A 182 -2.10 -4.71 0.60
N LEU A 183 -1.69 -3.84 -0.30
CA LEU A 183 -1.62 -2.40 -0.07
C LEU A 183 -2.54 -1.68 -1.05
N SER A 184 -3.25 -0.67 -0.56
CA SER A 184 -3.71 0.45 -1.39
C SER A 184 -2.79 1.63 -1.16
N VAL A 185 -2.24 2.20 -2.22
CA VAL A 185 -1.22 3.25 -2.16
C VAL A 185 -1.67 4.45 -2.99
N ASP A 186 -1.53 5.65 -2.44
CA ASP A 186 -1.70 6.90 -3.20
C ASP A 186 -0.62 6.98 -4.28
N THR A 187 -1.01 7.13 -5.54
CA THR A 187 -0.05 7.02 -6.65
C THR A 187 0.96 8.16 -6.73
N LYS A 188 0.63 9.32 -6.14
CA LYS A 188 1.43 10.53 -6.24
C LYS A 188 2.43 10.66 -5.09
N SER A 189 1.96 10.51 -3.86
CA SER A 189 2.81 10.52 -2.66
C SER A 189 3.51 9.17 -2.45
N GLU A 190 2.97 8.12 -3.09
CA GLU A 190 3.39 6.73 -2.91
C GLU A 190 3.27 6.26 -1.45
N LEU A 191 2.28 6.74 -0.72
CA LEU A 191 2.08 6.37 0.69
C LEU A 191 0.94 5.36 0.84
N PRO A 192 1.08 4.39 1.76
CA PRO A 192 0.02 3.41 2.02
C PRO A 192 -1.20 4.07 2.66
N MET A 193 -2.37 3.81 2.11
CA MET A 193 -3.67 4.29 2.60
C MET A 193 -4.52 3.18 3.23
N ALA A 194 -4.35 1.93 2.78
CA ALA A 194 -4.96 0.76 3.40
C ALA A 194 -4.04 -0.45 3.31
N ILE A 195 -4.18 -1.35 4.29
CA ILE A 195 -3.35 -2.54 4.43
C ILE A 195 -4.23 -3.71 4.85
N GLU A 196 -4.04 -4.84 4.19
CA GLU A 196 -4.56 -6.12 4.64
C GLU A 196 -3.48 -7.19 4.55
N VAL A 197 -3.47 -8.15 5.48
CA VAL A 197 -2.52 -9.25 5.46
C VAL A 197 -3.32 -10.54 5.43
N THR A 198 -3.04 -11.38 4.44
CA THR A 198 -3.71 -12.67 4.29
C THR A 198 -2.68 -13.79 4.24
N PRO A 199 -3.09 -15.05 4.52
CA PRO A 199 -2.29 -16.20 4.16
C PRO A 199 -2.00 -16.22 2.64
N ALA A 200 -0.88 -16.82 2.24
CA ALA A 200 -0.42 -16.73 0.85
C ALA A 200 -1.30 -17.42 -0.21
N HIS A 201 -2.22 -18.30 0.20
CA HIS A 201 -3.12 -19.01 -0.70
C HIS A 201 -4.34 -18.18 -1.14
N ILE A 202 -4.63 -17.06 -0.46
CA ILE A 202 -5.76 -16.19 -0.78
C ILE A 202 -5.49 -15.47 -2.10
N ASN A 203 -6.52 -15.36 -2.93
CA ASN A 203 -6.47 -14.64 -4.20
C ASN A 203 -6.53 -13.13 -3.96
N ASP A 204 -5.66 -12.39 -4.64
CA ASP A 204 -5.51 -10.95 -4.47
C ASP A 204 -6.77 -10.20 -4.91
N GLY A 205 -7.41 -10.69 -5.98
CA GLY A 205 -8.70 -10.19 -6.45
C GLY A 205 -9.82 -10.28 -5.41
N ASP A 206 -9.72 -11.18 -4.43
CA ASP A 206 -10.73 -11.33 -3.37
C ASP A 206 -10.57 -10.28 -2.24
N VAL A 207 -9.38 -9.70 -2.10
CA VAL A 207 -9.05 -8.77 -1.01
C VAL A 207 -9.25 -7.30 -1.42
N ALA A 208 -9.21 -7.00 -2.72
CA ALA A 208 -9.41 -5.64 -3.24
C ALA A 208 -10.67 -4.92 -2.70
N PRO A 209 -11.88 -5.54 -2.64
CA PRO A 209 -13.06 -4.87 -2.10
C PRO A 209 -12.88 -4.41 -0.64
N GLN A 210 -12.20 -5.22 0.18
CA GLN A 210 -11.90 -4.89 1.57
C GLN A 210 -10.94 -3.69 1.68
N LEU A 211 -9.93 -3.60 0.82
CA LEU A 211 -9.03 -2.45 0.77
C LEU A 211 -9.77 -1.17 0.34
N ILE A 212 -10.61 -1.27 -0.69
CA ILE A 212 -11.41 -0.14 -1.18
C ILE A 212 -12.33 0.39 -0.07
N ALA A 213 -12.99 -0.50 0.66
CA ALA A 213 -13.83 -0.13 1.80
C ALA A 213 -13.03 0.54 2.92
N GLN A 214 -11.84 0.03 3.25
CA GLN A 214 -10.96 0.62 4.25
C GLN A 214 -10.49 2.03 3.87
N VAL A 215 -10.11 2.25 2.61
CA VAL A 215 -9.72 3.59 2.18
C VAL A 215 -10.93 4.52 2.26
N LYS A 216 -12.09 4.10 1.75
CA LYS A 216 -13.30 4.91 1.78
C LYS A 216 -13.73 5.29 3.20
N SER A 217 -13.51 4.44 4.20
CA SER A 217 -13.84 4.76 5.59
C SER A 217 -12.89 5.78 6.22
N CYS A 218 -11.66 5.92 5.70
CA CYS A 218 -10.62 6.78 6.25
C CYS A 218 -10.49 8.11 5.49
N THR A 219 -11.05 8.22 4.28
CA THR A 219 -10.95 9.40 3.41
C THR A 219 -12.30 10.03 3.11
N ASN A 220 -12.36 11.35 3.23
CA ASN A 220 -13.45 12.15 2.66
C ASN A 220 -13.18 12.56 1.20
N SER A 221 -11.93 12.44 0.73
CA SER A 221 -11.56 12.75 -0.65
C SER A 221 -12.24 11.81 -1.63
N LYS A 222 -12.65 12.38 -2.77
CA LYS A 222 -13.17 11.62 -3.90
C LYS A 222 -12.03 10.82 -4.54
N ILE A 223 -12.27 9.52 -4.72
CA ILE A 223 -11.39 8.62 -5.43
C ILE A 223 -11.86 8.59 -6.88
N ASP A 224 -11.00 8.98 -7.82
CA ASP A 224 -11.32 9.01 -9.24
C ASP A 224 -10.95 7.69 -9.91
N PHE A 225 -9.76 7.14 -9.62
CA PHE A 225 -9.25 5.94 -10.27
C PHE A 225 -8.64 4.95 -9.28
N LEU A 226 -8.96 3.66 -9.48
CA LEU A 226 -8.36 2.52 -8.79
C LEU A 226 -7.61 1.67 -9.82
N ILE A 227 -6.29 1.55 -9.67
CA ILE A 227 -5.40 0.92 -10.63
C ILE A 227 -4.92 -0.42 -10.06
N MET A 228 -5.14 -1.50 -10.82
CA MET A 228 -4.83 -2.87 -10.38
C MET A 228 -4.24 -3.68 -11.53
N ASP A 229 -3.55 -4.78 -11.20
CA ASP A 229 -3.03 -5.72 -12.20
C ASP A 229 -4.15 -6.61 -12.81
N GLY A 230 -3.81 -7.36 -13.86
CA GLY A 230 -4.78 -8.25 -14.54
C GLY A 230 -5.24 -9.45 -13.70
N GLY A 231 -4.57 -9.76 -12.59
CA GLY A 231 -5.02 -10.73 -11.59
C GLY A 231 -6.26 -10.26 -10.83
N TYR A 232 -6.51 -8.96 -10.75
CA TYR A 232 -7.72 -8.37 -10.15
C TYR A 232 -8.89 -8.26 -11.12
N ASP A 233 -8.79 -8.79 -12.35
CA ASP A 233 -9.86 -8.76 -13.35
C ASP A 233 -11.06 -9.66 -12.97
N GLN A 234 -11.85 -9.19 -12.01
CA GLN A 234 -13.02 -9.87 -11.46
C GLN A 234 -14.15 -8.85 -11.30
N LEU A 235 -15.38 -9.23 -11.66
CA LEU A 235 -16.53 -8.31 -11.70
C LEU A 235 -16.73 -7.52 -10.39
N LYS A 236 -16.60 -8.20 -9.24
CA LYS A 236 -16.73 -7.59 -7.90
C LYS A 236 -15.78 -6.42 -7.65
N ASN A 237 -14.61 -6.39 -8.29
CA ASN A 237 -13.64 -5.30 -8.13
C ASN A 237 -14.09 -4.05 -8.89
N TYR A 238 -14.66 -4.24 -10.08
CA TYR A 238 -15.29 -3.16 -10.84
C TYR A 238 -16.55 -2.63 -10.13
N GLU A 239 -17.38 -3.52 -9.57
CA GLU A 239 -18.55 -3.12 -8.78
C GLU A 239 -18.15 -2.34 -7.53
N SER A 240 -17.13 -2.80 -6.80
CA SER A 240 -16.61 -2.12 -5.60
C SER A 240 -16.07 -0.73 -5.93
N ALA A 241 -15.35 -0.57 -7.04
CA ALA A 241 -14.89 0.73 -7.53
C ALA A 241 -16.06 1.65 -7.86
N LYS A 242 -17.05 1.15 -8.60
CA LYS A 242 -18.23 1.93 -8.99
C LYS A 242 -19.07 2.37 -7.79
N ASN A 243 -19.21 1.52 -6.77
CA ASN A 243 -19.98 1.82 -5.56
C ASN A 243 -19.44 3.03 -4.80
N ILE A 244 -18.13 3.31 -4.90
CA ILE A 244 -17.51 4.50 -4.32
C ILE A 244 -17.39 5.68 -5.29
N GLY A 245 -17.91 5.55 -6.52
CA GLY A 245 -17.84 6.55 -7.57
C GLY A 245 -16.49 6.63 -8.30
N ALA A 246 -15.64 5.61 -8.17
CA ALA A 246 -14.34 5.51 -8.82
C ALA A 246 -14.40 4.62 -10.07
N GLN A 247 -13.48 4.84 -11.01
CA GLN A 247 -13.26 3.96 -12.14
C GLN A 247 -12.11 2.99 -11.87
N ALA A 248 -12.36 1.68 -12.06
CA ALA A 248 -11.30 0.68 -12.07
C ALA A 248 -10.52 0.69 -13.41
N ILE A 249 -9.19 0.75 -13.30
CA ILE A 249 -8.21 0.69 -14.39
C ILE A 249 -7.49 -0.66 -14.27
N ILE A 250 -8.02 -1.68 -14.95
CA ILE A 250 -7.54 -3.06 -14.89
C ILE A 250 -7.41 -3.61 -16.31
N PRO A 251 -6.25 -4.20 -16.70
CA PRO A 251 -6.12 -4.89 -17.97
C PRO A 251 -7.00 -6.15 -17.96
N LEU A 252 -7.60 -6.46 -19.10
CA LEU A 252 -8.46 -7.65 -19.22
C LEU A 252 -7.63 -8.92 -19.21
N ASN A 253 -8.04 -9.87 -18.39
CA ASN A 253 -7.50 -11.21 -18.37
C ASN A 253 -8.34 -12.09 -19.30
N LEU A 254 -7.81 -12.34 -20.50
CA LEU A 254 -8.50 -13.12 -21.54
C LEU A 254 -8.42 -14.64 -21.30
N ARG A 255 -7.73 -15.09 -20.24
CA ARG A 255 -7.61 -16.52 -19.92
C ARG A 255 -8.99 -17.08 -19.59
N ASN A 256 -9.41 -18.09 -20.34
CA ASN A 256 -10.72 -18.77 -20.22
C ASN A 256 -11.94 -17.88 -20.50
N GLU A 257 -11.78 -16.76 -21.20
CA GLU A 257 -12.91 -15.90 -21.55
C GLU A 257 -13.75 -16.52 -22.68
N LYS A 258 -15.08 -16.41 -22.57
CA LYS A 258 -16.00 -16.70 -23.67
C LYS A 258 -15.81 -15.66 -24.78
N GLU A 259 -16.15 -16.03 -26.01
CA GLU A 259 -16.09 -15.08 -27.13
C GLU A 259 -16.85 -13.78 -26.80
N PRO A 260 -16.28 -12.61 -27.15
CA PRO A 260 -16.94 -11.34 -26.93
C PRO A 260 -18.27 -11.28 -27.69
N PRO A 261 -19.21 -10.40 -27.28
CA PRO A 261 -20.44 -10.21 -28.03
C PRO A 261 -20.16 -9.87 -29.49
N GLU A 262 -21.05 -10.31 -30.39
CA GLU A 262 -20.91 -10.07 -31.82
C GLU A 262 -20.68 -8.58 -32.12
N GLY A 263 -19.71 -8.30 -32.99
CA GLY A 263 -19.32 -6.93 -33.34
C GLY A 263 -18.52 -6.20 -32.26
N ILE A 264 -17.97 -6.88 -31.24
CA ILE A 264 -17.14 -6.27 -30.19
C ILE A 264 -15.81 -7.02 -30.10
N ALA A 265 -14.70 -6.27 -30.06
CA ALA A 265 -13.37 -6.82 -29.82
C ALA A 265 -13.21 -7.27 -28.36
N SER A 266 -12.16 -8.06 -28.09
CA SER A 266 -11.84 -8.54 -26.74
C SER A 266 -11.67 -7.40 -25.73
N ASN A 267 -11.09 -6.27 -26.16
CA ASN A 267 -10.89 -5.08 -25.33
C ASN A 267 -12.13 -4.18 -25.14
N GLY A 268 -13.30 -4.60 -25.65
CA GLY A 268 -14.54 -3.81 -25.60
C GLY A 268 -14.67 -2.75 -26.69
N THR A 269 -13.78 -2.72 -27.68
CA THR A 269 -13.90 -1.82 -28.82
C THR A 269 -14.95 -2.34 -29.80
N PRO A 270 -15.96 -1.56 -30.20
CA PRO A 270 -16.91 -2.00 -31.22
C PRO A 270 -16.21 -2.14 -32.58
N ARG A 271 -16.70 -3.06 -33.40
CA ARG A 271 -16.29 -3.27 -34.79
C ARG A 271 -17.32 -2.65 -35.72
N CYS A 272 -16.87 -2.06 -36.82
CA CYS A 272 -17.77 -1.57 -37.87
C CYS A 272 -18.38 -2.74 -38.66
N SER A 273 -19.31 -2.45 -39.58
CA SER A 273 -19.93 -3.47 -40.44
C SER A 273 -18.93 -4.26 -41.30
N MET A 274 -17.71 -3.73 -41.50
CA MET A 274 -16.60 -4.42 -42.20
C MET A 274 -15.67 -5.18 -41.25
N GLY A 275 -15.97 -5.24 -39.95
CA GLY A 275 -15.19 -5.97 -38.95
C GLY A 275 -13.97 -5.21 -38.38
N TYR A 276 -13.65 -4.01 -38.86
CA TYR A 276 -12.55 -3.20 -38.31
C TYR A 276 -12.90 -2.61 -36.94
N GLU A 277 -11.95 -2.64 -36.02
CA GLU A 277 -12.08 -1.99 -34.70
C GLU A 277 -12.22 -0.47 -34.85
N MET A 278 -13.26 0.08 -34.21
CA MET A 278 -13.56 1.49 -34.30
C MET A 278 -12.56 2.34 -33.50
N THR A 279 -12.39 3.59 -33.92
CA THR A 279 -11.50 4.53 -33.24
C THR A 279 -12.20 5.16 -32.03
N TYR A 280 -11.65 4.99 -30.83
CA TYR A 280 -12.07 5.75 -29.66
C TYR A 280 -11.93 7.27 -29.90
N TRP A 281 -13.01 8.01 -29.70
CA TRP A 281 -13.15 9.44 -30.03
C TRP A 281 -13.60 10.27 -28.82
N GLY A 282 -13.23 9.82 -27.62
CA GLY A 282 -13.54 10.45 -26.35
C GLY A 282 -14.71 9.83 -25.61
N ALA A 283 -14.99 10.35 -24.42
CA ALA A 283 -16.10 9.94 -23.58
C ALA A 283 -16.87 11.16 -23.06
N ASN A 284 -18.16 10.99 -22.81
CA ASN A 284 -18.98 11.96 -22.12
C ASN A 284 -19.71 11.24 -20.97
N LYS A 285 -19.35 11.57 -19.73
CA LYS A 285 -19.79 10.85 -18.51
C LYS A 285 -19.59 9.33 -18.68
N ASP A 286 -20.68 8.56 -18.72
CA ASP A 286 -20.64 7.11 -18.85
C ASP A 286 -20.75 6.61 -20.30
N GLN A 287 -20.68 7.49 -21.29
CA GLN A 287 -20.78 7.12 -22.71
C GLN A 287 -19.42 7.24 -23.41
N LEU A 288 -18.90 6.10 -23.85
CA LEU A 288 -17.74 6.02 -24.74
C LEU A 288 -18.20 6.27 -26.18
N LYS A 289 -17.52 7.16 -26.89
CA LYS A 289 -17.79 7.48 -28.30
C LYS A 289 -16.73 6.82 -29.17
N PHE A 290 -17.17 6.06 -30.17
CA PHE A 290 -16.32 5.44 -31.18
C PHE A 290 -16.72 5.95 -32.57
N ARG A 291 -15.72 6.18 -33.42
CA ARG A 291 -15.87 6.69 -34.78
C ARG A 291 -15.29 5.69 -35.78
N CYS A 292 -15.85 5.70 -37.00
CA CYS A 292 -15.36 4.92 -38.13
C CYS A 292 -13.83 5.08 -38.29
N PRO A 293 -13.06 3.97 -38.34
CA PRO A 293 -11.60 4.01 -38.44
C PRO A 293 -11.11 4.55 -39.78
N HIS A 294 -11.93 4.42 -40.84
CA HIS A 294 -11.62 5.02 -42.15
C HIS A 294 -11.78 6.54 -42.13
N ALA A 295 -12.86 7.05 -41.51
CA ALA A 295 -13.08 8.49 -41.37
C ALA A 295 -12.06 9.18 -40.45
N THR A 296 -11.34 8.42 -39.62
CA THR A 296 -10.24 8.91 -38.77
C THR A 296 -8.85 8.65 -39.37
N GLY A 297 -8.78 8.07 -40.58
CA GLY A 297 -7.51 7.81 -41.28
C GLY A 297 -6.68 6.66 -40.70
N LYS A 298 -7.25 5.79 -39.85
CA LYS A 298 -6.53 4.64 -39.28
C LYS A 298 -6.53 3.41 -40.18
N VAL A 299 -7.54 3.27 -41.03
CA VAL A 299 -7.71 2.11 -41.92
C VAL A 299 -8.18 2.61 -43.28
N ASP A 300 -7.66 2.03 -44.34
CA ASP A 300 -8.21 2.22 -45.68
C ASP A 300 -9.26 1.14 -45.96
N CYS A 301 -10.54 1.52 -45.91
CA CYS A 301 -11.65 0.57 -46.00
C CYS A 301 -12.03 0.40 -47.49
N PRO A 302 -11.98 -0.83 -48.05
CA PRO A 302 -12.24 -1.04 -49.48
C PRO A 302 -13.60 -0.56 -49.96
N LEU A 303 -14.62 -0.60 -49.10
CA LEU A 303 -15.98 -0.12 -49.40
C LEU A 303 -16.23 1.33 -48.95
N GLY A 304 -15.17 2.02 -48.50
CA GLY A 304 -15.23 3.39 -47.98
C GLY A 304 -16.12 3.54 -46.74
N MET A 305 -16.40 4.79 -46.37
CA MET A 305 -17.31 5.10 -45.24
C MET A 305 -18.79 4.94 -45.58
N ALA A 306 -19.16 5.09 -46.87
CA ALA A 306 -20.54 5.01 -47.35
C ALA A 306 -21.21 3.67 -47.05
N ALA A 307 -20.44 2.58 -47.00
CA ALA A 307 -20.95 1.26 -46.63
C ALA A 307 -21.48 1.19 -45.19
N CYS A 308 -20.99 2.03 -44.28
CA CYS A 308 -21.38 2.02 -42.87
C CYS A 308 -22.26 3.23 -42.48
N SER A 309 -22.19 4.35 -43.20
CA SER A 309 -22.98 5.55 -42.91
C SER A 309 -23.04 6.49 -44.12
N SER A 310 -24.17 7.15 -44.31
CA SER A 310 -24.36 8.21 -45.30
C SER A 310 -23.70 9.55 -44.92
N SER A 311 -23.20 9.69 -43.68
CA SER A 311 -22.56 10.91 -43.21
C SER A 311 -21.07 10.97 -43.56
N ASN A 312 -20.59 12.15 -43.98
CA ASN A 312 -19.15 12.43 -44.12
C ASN A 312 -18.37 12.32 -42.79
N TYR A 313 -19.07 12.33 -41.66
CA TYR A 313 -18.48 12.09 -40.35
C TYR A 313 -18.18 10.61 -40.11
N GLY A 314 -18.75 9.71 -40.92
CA GLY A 314 -18.68 8.26 -40.78
C GLY A 314 -19.54 7.71 -39.64
N MET A 315 -19.62 6.38 -39.55
CA MET A 315 -20.36 5.67 -38.50
C MET A 315 -19.87 6.07 -37.10
N VAL A 316 -20.82 6.32 -36.19
CA VAL A 316 -20.56 6.62 -34.78
C VAL A 316 -21.31 5.63 -33.91
N VAL A 317 -20.58 4.97 -33.01
CA VAL A 317 -21.16 4.06 -32.00
C VAL A 317 -20.91 4.67 -30.63
N LYS A 318 -21.96 4.71 -29.81
CA LYS A 318 -21.87 5.13 -28.41
C LYS A 318 -22.18 3.94 -27.51
N ILE A 319 -21.30 3.66 -26.56
CA ILE A 319 -21.45 2.55 -25.62
C ILE A 319 -21.51 3.11 -24.21
N ASN A 320 -22.51 2.67 -23.44
CA ASN A 320 -22.59 2.98 -22.01
C ASN A 320 -21.67 2.04 -21.21
N VAL A 321 -20.79 2.61 -20.39
CA VAL A 321 -19.88 1.85 -19.50
C VAL A 321 -20.65 0.93 -18.56
N ASN A 322 -21.85 1.34 -18.15
CA ASN A 322 -22.71 0.56 -17.24
C ASN A 322 -23.30 -0.71 -17.86
N LYS A 323 -23.21 -0.89 -19.19
CA LYS A 323 -23.68 -2.12 -19.85
C LYS A 323 -22.85 -3.34 -19.44
N ASP A 324 -21.54 -3.14 -19.24
CA ASP A 324 -20.60 -4.16 -18.77
C ASP A 324 -19.42 -3.46 -18.10
N LEU A 325 -19.41 -3.46 -16.77
CA LEU A 325 -18.42 -2.77 -15.95
C LEU A 325 -17.01 -3.34 -16.11
N ARG A 326 -16.91 -4.63 -16.45
CA ARG A 326 -15.63 -5.26 -16.72
C ARG A 326 -15.13 -4.86 -18.10
N ARG A 327 -15.95 -4.96 -19.13
CA ARG A 327 -15.52 -4.82 -20.53
C ARG A 327 -15.31 -3.37 -20.96
N TYR A 328 -16.13 -2.44 -20.48
CA TYR A 328 -16.00 -1.03 -20.81
C TYR A 328 -15.37 -0.27 -19.64
N SER A 329 -14.43 0.62 -19.97
CA SER A 329 -13.74 1.47 -19.00
C SER A 329 -13.72 2.89 -19.53
N ASN A 330 -13.83 3.89 -18.65
CA ASN A 330 -13.63 5.29 -19.00
C ASN A 330 -12.47 5.88 -18.18
N PRO A 331 -11.29 6.12 -18.77
CA PRO A 331 -10.98 6.11 -20.21
C PRO A 331 -11.00 4.72 -20.84
N HIS A 332 -11.24 4.66 -22.17
CA HIS A 332 -11.25 3.38 -22.89
C HIS A 332 -9.89 2.68 -22.80
N ARG A 333 -9.90 1.35 -22.68
CA ARG A 333 -8.66 0.55 -22.67
C ARG A 333 -7.85 0.81 -23.94
N ASP A 334 -6.53 0.70 -23.82
CA ASP A 334 -5.56 1.03 -24.88
C ASP A 334 -5.49 2.49 -25.32
N SER A 335 -6.38 3.37 -24.83
CA SER A 335 -6.24 4.82 -25.04
C SER A 335 -5.00 5.37 -24.36
N LYS A 336 -4.46 6.48 -24.88
CA LYS A 336 -3.28 7.14 -24.30
C LYS A 336 -3.48 7.45 -22.82
N ARG A 337 -4.65 8.02 -22.46
CA ARG A 337 -4.97 8.36 -21.07
C ARG A 337 -5.07 7.12 -20.18
N TRP A 338 -5.64 6.02 -20.67
CA TRP A 338 -5.69 4.77 -19.91
C TRP A 338 -4.29 4.24 -19.62
N LYS A 339 -3.39 4.27 -20.62
CA LYS A 339 -1.98 3.85 -20.45
C LYS A 339 -1.24 4.74 -19.46
N GLU A 340 -1.44 6.06 -19.52
CA GLU A 340 -0.88 7.00 -18.54
C GLU A 340 -1.31 6.66 -17.11
N LEU A 341 -2.62 6.46 -16.89
CA LEU A 341 -3.16 6.05 -15.59
C LEU A 341 -2.60 4.69 -15.15
N TYR A 342 -2.50 3.73 -16.07
CA TYR A 342 -1.99 2.40 -15.75
C TYR A 342 -0.51 2.41 -15.37
N ASN A 343 0.30 3.32 -15.92
CA ASN A 343 1.71 3.47 -15.55
C ASN A 343 1.91 3.92 -14.09
N GLU A 344 0.92 4.61 -13.50
CA GLU A 344 0.92 5.01 -12.10
C GLU A 344 0.88 3.79 -11.15
N ARG A 345 0.51 2.59 -11.64
CA ARG A 345 0.56 1.33 -10.89
C ARG A 345 1.93 1.09 -10.26
N THR A 346 3.02 1.53 -10.90
CA THR A 346 4.39 1.35 -10.36
C THR A 346 4.60 1.96 -8.97
N SER A 347 3.74 2.89 -8.52
CA SER A 347 3.77 3.46 -7.17
C SER A 347 3.62 2.42 -6.05
N VAL A 348 2.72 1.45 -6.20
CA VAL A 348 2.52 0.40 -5.18
C VAL A 348 3.72 -0.56 -5.13
N GLU A 349 4.35 -0.84 -6.28
CA GLU A 349 5.58 -1.64 -6.34
C GLU A 349 6.74 -0.93 -5.62
N ARG A 350 6.86 0.40 -5.79
CA ARG A 350 7.86 1.21 -5.06
C ARG A 350 7.56 1.27 -3.56
N CYS A 351 6.29 1.34 -3.15
CA CYS A 351 5.91 1.27 -1.74
C CYS A 351 6.24 -0.12 -1.14
N ASN A 352 5.90 -1.20 -1.86
CA ASN A 352 6.26 -2.57 -1.49
C ASN A 352 7.78 -2.71 -1.32
N SER A 353 8.57 -2.17 -2.26
CA SER A 353 10.03 -2.16 -2.16
C SER A 353 10.53 -1.39 -0.94
N ARG A 354 9.99 -0.20 -0.65
CA ARG A 354 10.33 0.57 0.56
C ARG A 354 10.09 -0.22 1.84
N MET A 355 8.92 -0.84 1.97
CA MET A 355 8.59 -1.65 3.14
C MET A 355 9.50 -2.88 3.27
N LYS A 356 9.82 -3.56 2.16
CA LYS A 356 10.58 -4.82 2.19
C LYS A 356 12.09 -4.65 2.27
N SER A 357 12.64 -3.69 1.52
CA SER A 357 14.09 -3.56 1.30
C SER A 357 14.74 -2.50 2.18
N TYR A 358 14.00 -1.44 2.54
CA TYR A 358 14.52 -0.32 3.33
C TYR A 358 14.03 -0.31 4.77
N LEU A 359 12.93 -1.01 5.05
CA LEU A 359 12.42 -1.27 6.40
C LEU A 359 12.51 -2.77 6.69
N THR A 360 11.62 -3.30 7.52
CA THR A 360 11.71 -4.66 8.06
C THR A 360 10.53 -5.55 7.67
N ALA A 361 9.71 -5.18 6.69
CA ALA A 361 8.51 -5.94 6.34
C ALA A 361 8.80 -7.36 5.84
N ASN A 362 9.99 -7.60 5.26
CA ASN A 362 10.41 -8.94 4.81
C ASN A 362 11.20 -9.72 5.87
N SER A 363 11.58 -9.08 6.98
CA SER A 363 12.37 -9.68 8.07
C SER A 363 11.47 -10.02 9.25
N LEU A 364 10.52 -10.93 9.03
CA LEU A 364 9.59 -11.34 10.08
C LEU A 364 10.30 -12.21 11.13
N HIS A 365 10.14 -11.84 12.40
CA HIS A 365 10.53 -12.64 13.57
C HIS A 365 9.36 -12.81 14.55
N VAL A 366 8.13 -12.65 14.04
CA VAL A 366 6.88 -12.80 14.79
C VAL A 366 6.02 -13.89 14.16
N TRP A 367 5.28 -14.59 15.01
CA TRP A 367 4.45 -15.74 14.64
C TRP A 367 2.95 -15.44 14.79
N GLY A 368 2.16 -15.82 13.79
CA GLY A 368 0.70 -15.65 13.75
C GLY A 368 0.26 -14.39 13.01
N ILE A 369 -0.83 -14.51 12.23
CA ILE A 369 -1.26 -13.49 11.28
C ILE A 369 -1.49 -12.11 11.90
N ASP A 370 -2.06 -12.05 13.11
CA ASP A 370 -2.33 -10.77 13.79
C ASP A 370 -1.03 -10.03 14.16
N LYS A 371 0.00 -10.78 14.58
CA LYS A 371 1.31 -10.21 14.91
C LYS A 371 2.03 -9.75 13.65
N VAL A 372 1.94 -10.53 12.58
CA VAL A 372 2.47 -10.14 11.27
C VAL A 372 1.79 -8.86 10.78
N LYS A 373 0.45 -8.79 10.87
CA LYS A 373 -0.31 -7.59 10.53
C LYS A 373 0.13 -6.38 11.36
N THR A 374 0.35 -6.56 12.65
CA THR A 374 0.89 -5.52 13.55
C THR A 374 2.26 -5.03 13.09
N HIS A 375 3.16 -5.95 12.72
CA HIS A 375 4.50 -5.62 12.20
C HIS A 375 4.43 -4.83 10.89
N ILE A 376 3.56 -5.21 9.96
CA ILE A 376 3.37 -4.51 8.69
C ILE A 376 2.79 -3.10 8.91
N TYR A 377 1.84 -2.92 9.83
CA TYR A 377 1.36 -1.58 10.20
C TYR A 377 2.48 -0.70 10.77
N LEU A 378 3.37 -1.22 11.63
CA LEU A 378 4.50 -0.45 12.15
C LEU A 378 5.41 0.06 11.02
N ASN A 379 5.69 -0.79 10.02
CA ASN A 379 6.47 -0.38 8.84
C ASN A 379 5.76 0.72 8.04
N ALA A 380 4.45 0.61 7.85
CA ALA A 380 3.68 1.63 7.12
C ALA A 380 3.58 2.96 7.88
N ILE A 381 3.44 2.91 9.21
CA ILE A 381 3.48 4.09 10.09
C ILE A 381 4.80 4.84 9.90
N VAL A 382 5.93 4.13 9.79
CA VAL A 382 7.23 4.77 9.54
C VAL A 382 7.23 5.58 8.23
N LEU A 383 6.64 5.06 7.15
CA LEU A 383 6.55 5.80 5.88
C LEU A 383 5.68 7.05 6.01
N LEU A 384 4.51 6.95 6.64
CA LEU A 384 3.58 8.07 6.83
C LEU A 384 4.19 9.17 7.71
N VAL A 385 4.76 8.80 8.85
CA VAL A 385 5.36 9.75 9.80
C VAL A 385 6.58 10.44 9.19
N SER A 386 7.41 9.70 8.43
CA SER A 386 8.55 10.29 7.73
C SER A 386 8.11 11.35 6.72
N ALA A 387 7.06 11.07 5.93
CA ALA A 387 6.53 12.02 4.96
C ALA A 387 5.92 13.26 5.63
N LEU A 388 5.13 13.07 6.70
CA LEU A 388 4.56 14.15 7.49
C LEU A 388 5.65 15.03 8.13
N ALA A 389 6.71 14.42 8.68
CA ALA A 389 7.82 15.15 9.26
C ALA A 389 8.54 16.03 8.22
N MET A 390 8.79 15.48 7.02
CA MET A 390 9.39 16.24 5.92
C MET A 390 8.50 17.36 5.39
N ALA A 391 7.18 17.14 5.33
CA ALA A 391 6.23 18.18 4.97
C ALA A 391 6.23 19.34 5.99
N LYS A 392 6.27 19.02 7.30
CA LYS A 392 6.34 20.03 8.36
C LYS A 392 7.65 20.83 8.31
N GLU A 393 8.78 20.17 8.12
CA GLU A 393 10.09 20.86 8.01
C GLU A 393 10.16 21.76 6.76
N SER A 394 9.63 21.30 5.62
CA SER A 394 9.56 22.12 4.40
C SER A 394 8.71 23.38 4.59
N LYS A 395 7.58 23.27 5.32
CA LYS A 395 6.73 24.43 5.66
C LYS A 395 7.46 25.42 6.59
N LYS A 396 8.23 24.94 7.57
CA LYS A 396 9.04 25.81 8.45
C LYS A 396 10.11 26.58 7.68
N GLN A 397 10.82 25.92 6.74
CA GLN A 397 11.85 26.57 5.94
C GLN A 397 11.30 27.61 4.94
N GLN A 398 10.03 27.50 4.54
CA GLN A 398 9.37 28.49 3.69
C GLN A 398 8.82 29.70 4.47
N THR A 399 8.68 29.58 5.79
CA THR A 399 8.13 30.62 6.68
C THR A 399 9.20 31.35 7.50
N ALA A 400 10.43 30.81 7.54
CA ALA A 400 11.63 31.45 8.06
C ALA A 400 12.36 32.18 6.91
#